data_AF-F9WCS5-F1
#
_entry.id   AF-F9WCS5-F1
#
_cell.length_a   1.000
_cell.length_b   1.000
_cell.length_c   1.000
_cell.angle_alpha   90.00
_cell.angle_beta   90.00
_cell.angle_gamma   90.00
#
_symmetry.space_group_name_H-M   'P 1'
#
loop_
_entity.id
_entity.type
_entity.pdbx_description
1 polymer ?
#
loop_
_entity_poly.entity_id
_entity_poly.type
_entity_poly.pdbx_seq_one_letter_code
_entity_poly.pdbx_strand_id
1 'polypeptide(L)'
;MMSYFEVWSQKRKAEDRVPITIALFVPSCCIIVMQTLFLSLPKAALPLTFPFFITAVANGFMASAIALVSRTIFARDPAKHYNFCFLGSVLSVIFLNRLLYGEWYTHQADGRGEDVCTDRVCVVMPLAFLLGLAAVAFLSSTYVHLQYRSVCNKALDEWRRIREEAQGPQEPPVVAPAAGQHQD
;
A
#
# COMPACT_ATOMS: atom_id res chain seq x y z
N MET A 1 15.15 -0.32 2.95
CA MET A 1 13.94 -1.03 3.42
C MET A 1 13.21 -1.77 2.30
N MET A 2 12.85 -1.12 1.19
CA MET A 2 12.08 -1.79 0.12
C MET A 2 12.84 -2.86 -0.67
N SER A 3 14.15 -2.72 -0.88
CA SER A 3 14.97 -3.79 -1.48
C SER A 3 14.97 -5.07 -0.63
N TYR A 4 14.95 -4.94 0.70
CA TYR A 4 14.81 -6.11 1.59
C TYR A 4 13.42 -6.74 1.46
N PHE A 5 12.37 -5.91 1.36
CA PHE A 5 10.99 -6.38 1.14
C PHE A 5 10.83 -7.12 -0.19
N GLU A 6 11.51 -6.64 -1.24
CA GLU A 6 11.53 -7.25 -2.56
C GLU A 6 12.23 -8.62 -2.53
N VAL A 7 13.42 -8.71 -1.94
CA VAL A 7 14.15 -9.97 -1.74
C VAL A 7 13.37 -10.96 -0.88
N TRP A 8 12.70 -10.48 0.17
CA TRP A 8 11.84 -11.29 1.01
C TRP A 8 10.60 -11.81 0.25
N SER A 9 9.99 -10.99 -0.62
CA SER A 9 8.83 -11.40 -1.44
C SER A 9 9.22 -12.37 -2.57
N GLN A 10 10.41 -12.23 -3.15
CA GLN A 10 10.86 -13.01 -4.30
C GLN A 10 11.38 -14.40 -3.93
N LYS A 11 11.83 -14.62 -2.67
CA LYS A 11 12.32 -15.93 -2.19
C LYS A 11 11.23 -16.99 -1.97
N ARG A 12 9.94 -16.64 -2.04
CA ARG A 12 8.82 -17.59 -1.88
C ARG A 12 8.35 -18.16 -3.23
N LYS A 13 7.87 -19.41 -3.21
CA LYS A 13 7.24 -20.09 -4.36
C LYS A 13 6.15 -19.19 -4.96
N ALA A 14 6.01 -19.22 -6.28
CA ALA A 14 5.08 -18.35 -7.03
C ALA A 14 3.62 -18.42 -6.52
N GLU A 15 3.20 -19.57 -5.99
CA GLU A 15 1.87 -19.81 -5.41
C GLU A 15 1.65 -19.12 -4.04
N ASP A 16 2.72 -18.74 -3.35
CA ASP A 16 2.67 -18.22 -1.96
C ASP A 16 3.32 -16.83 -1.85
N ARG A 17 3.46 -16.15 -3.00
CA ARG A 17 3.99 -14.77 -3.04
C ARG A 17 2.97 -13.84 -2.41
N VAL A 18 3.34 -13.35 -1.23
CA VAL A 18 2.64 -12.27 -0.52
C VAL A 18 2.48 -11.09 -1.49
N PRO A 19 1.24 -10.67 -1.81
CA PRO A 19 1.02 -9.64 -2.82
C PRO A 19 1.69 -8.34 -2.38
N ILE A 20 2.42 -7.72 -3.30
CA ILE A 20 3.21 -6.51 -3.05
C ILE A 20 2.35 -5.33 -2.55
N THR A 21 1.03 -5.43 -2.74
CA THR A 21 0.02 -4.51 -2.21
C THR A 21 -0.02 -4.47 -0.68
N ILE A 22 0.53 -5.46 0.03
CA ILE A 22 0.69 -5.39 1.50
C ILE A 22 1.61 -4.25 1.92
N ALA A 23 2.58 -3.89 1.07
CA ALA A 23 3.42 -2.74 1.31
C ALA A 23 2.59 -1.45 1.46
N LEU A 24 1.47 -1.31 0.75
CA LEU A 24 0.62 -0.11 0.81
C LEU A 24 -0.03 0.13 2.19
N PHE A 25 -0.17 -0.90 3.03
CA PHE A 25 -0.74 -0.74 4.37
C PHE A 25 0.23 -0.09 5.35
N VAL A 26 1.53 -0.33 5.21
CA VAL A 26 2.56 0.23 6.09
C VAL A 26 2.51 1.77 6.15
N PRO A 27 2.55 2.51 5.02
CA PRO A 27 2.51 3.97 5.06
C PRO A 27 1.16 4.48 5.56
N SER A 28 0.03 3.85 5.20
CA SER A 28 -1.30 4.26 5.69
C SER A 28 -1.43 4.11 7.21
N CYS A 29 -0.99 3.00 7.79
CA CYS A 29 -0.98 2.81 9.23
C CYS A 29 -0.07 3.83 9.94
N CYS A 30 1.13 4.07 9.42
CA CYS A 30 2.06 5.05 9.99
C CYS A 30 1.48 6.47 10.00
N ILE A 31 0.82 6.90 8.91
CA ILE A 31 0.20 8.23 8.83
C ILE A 31 -0.99 8.36 9.78
N ILE A 32 -1.85 7.34 9.89
CA ILE A 32 -2.98 7.34 10.83
C ILE A 32 -2.48 7.42 12.28
N VAL A 33 -1.46 6.63 12.63
CA VAL A 33 -0.84 6.65 13.96
C VAL A 33 -0.24 8.02 14.25
N MET A 34 0.55 8.58 13.32
CA MET A 34 1.11 9.92 13.46
C MET A 34 0.03 10.98 13.69
N GLN A 35 -1.05 10.94 12.89
CA GLN A 35 -2.10 11.94 12.96
C GLN A 35 -2.91 11.84 14.25
N THR A 36 -3.14 10.62 14.72
CA THR A 36 -3.82 10.34 16.00
C THR A 36 -2.97 10.79 17.18
N LEU A 37 -1.66 10.53 17.15
CA LEU A 37 -0.72 11.04 18.16
C LEU A 37 -0.72 12.58 18.17
N PHE A 38 -0.71 13.22 17.00
CA PHE A 38 -0.72 14.67 16.89
C PHE A 38 -1.99 15.31 17.47
N LEU A 39 -3.15 14.68 17.28
CA LEU A 39 -4.43 15.18 17.80
C LEU A 39 -4.63 14.91 19.29
N SER A 40 -4.11 13.79 19.80
CA SER A 40 -4.35 13.32 21.17
C SER A 40 -3.42 13.96 22.21
N LEU A 41 -2.25 14.48 21.80
CA LEU A 41 -1.19 14.86 22.73
C LEU A 41 -1.02 16.39 22.81
N PRO A 42 -1.03 16.99 24.02
CA PRO A 42 -0.80 18.42 24.22
C PRO A 42 0.66 18.81 23.96
N LYS A 43 0.88 20.05 23.50
CA LYS A 43 2.17 20.67 23.07
C LYS A 43 3.35 20.50 24.06
N ALA A 44 3.11 20.08 25.30
CA ALA A 44 4.07 20.13 26.40
C ALA A 44 4.81 18.81 26.70
N ALA A 45 4.39 17.66 26.14
CA ALA A 45 4.84 16.35 26.67
C ALA A 45 5.49 15.38 25.68
N LEU A 46 5.69 15.73 24.40
CA LEU A 46 6.44 14.85 23.48
C LEU A 46 7.55 15.58 22.74
N PRO A 47 8.72 14.95 22.60
CA PRO A 47 9.69 15.39 21.60
C PRO A 47 8.99 15.31 20.24
N LEU A 48 8.76 16.48 19.64
CA LEU A 48 8.22 16.66 18.28
C LEU A 48 8.92 15.78 17.23
N THR A 49 10.09 15.26 17.59
CA THR A 49 10.90 14.27 16.89
C THR A 49 10.16 12.97 16.55
N PHE A 50 9.31 12.42 17.44
CA PHE A 50 8.68 11.11 17.18
C PHE A 50 7.65 11.12 16.03
N PRO A 51 6.63 12.01 16.01
CA PRO A 51 5.71 12.09 14.88
C PRO A 51 6.43 12.51 13.58
N PHE A 52 7.46 13.35 13.68
CA PHE A 52 8.28 13.75 12.53
C PHE A 52 9.05 12.56 11.94
N PHE A 53 9.64 11.71 12.78
CA PHE A 53 10.34 10.50 12.35
C PHE A 53 9.40 9.52 11.64
N ILE A 54 8.22 9.26 12.21
CA ILE A 54 7.20 8.40 11.59
C ILE A 54 6.80 8.96 10.22
N THR A 55 6.61 10.28 10.11
CA THR A 55 6.25 10.93 8.85
C THR A 55 7.33 10.74 7.79
N ALA A 56 8.61 10.92 8.15
CA ALA A 56 9.73 10.73 7.23
C ALA A 56 9.82 9.29 6.73
N VAL A 57 9.65 8.31 7.63
CA VAL A 57 9.64 6.88 7.28
C VAL A 57 8.45 6.55 6.37
N ALA A 58 7.26 7.02 6.71
CA ALA A 58 6.04 6.78 5.93
C ALA A 58 6.15 7.36 4.51
N ASN A 59 6.71 8.57 4.37
CA ASN A 59 6.88 9.22 3.08
C ASN A 59 7.89 8.47 2.19
N GLY A 60 9.04 8.08 2.75
CA GLY A 60 10.04 7.28 2.02
C GLY A 60 9.49 5.92 1.58
N PHE A 61 8.68 5.29 2.43
CA PHE A 61 8.01 4.04 2.11
C PHE A 61 6.95 4.23 1.00
N MET A 62 6.12 5.27 1.09
CA MET A 62 5.09 5.57 0.10
C MET A 62 5.67 5.82 -1.30
N ALA A 63 6.71 6.64 -1.41
CA ALA A 63 7.39 6.91 -2.68
C ALA A 63 7.92 5.62 -3.34
N SER A 64 8.51 4.75 -2.52
CA SER A 64 9.03 3.46 -2.99
C SER A 64 7.91 2.48 -3.36
N ALA A 65 6.82 2.46 -2.60
CA ALA A 65 5.66 1.59 -2.86
C ALA A 65 4.96 1.96 -4.18
N ILE A 66 4.81 3.25 -4.48
CA ILE A 66 4.24 3.72 -5.75
C ILE A 66 5.09 3.23 -6.94
N ALA A 67 6.42 3.30 -6.84
CA ALA A 67 7.32 2.83 -7.90
C ALA A 67 7.26 1.30 -8.09
N LEU A 68 7.15 0.53 -7.00
CA LEU A 68 7.09 -0.94 -7.06
C LEU A 68 5.72 -1.44 -7.55
N VAL A 69 4.63 -0.85 -7.03
CA VAL A 69 3.25 -1.24 -7.37
C VAL A 69 2.95 -0.92 -8.84
N SER A 70 3.38 0.25 -9.33
CA SER A 70 3.18 0.60 -10.75
C SER A 70 3.87 -0.38 -11.71
N ARG A 71 5.08 -0.87 -11.36
CA ARG A 71 5.81 -1.87 -12.17
C ARG A 71 5.26 -3.28 -12.09
N THR A 72 4.56 -3.62 -11.00
CA THR A 72 4.02 -4.97 -10.79
C THR A 72 2.60 -5.15 -11.30
N ILE A 73 1.78 -4.10 -11.26
CA ILE A 73 0.40 -4.15 -11.77
C ILE A 73 0.36 -3.96 -13.29
N PHE A 74 1.19 -3.08 -13.85
CA PHE A 74 1.16 -2.74 -15.27
C PHE A 74 2.32 -3.39 -16.02
N ALA A 75 2.04 -4.50 -16.70
CA ALA A 75 3.01 -5.17 -17.58
C ALA A 75 3.33 -4.33 -18.85
N ARG A 76 2.45 -3.41 -19.24
CA ARG A 76 2.59 -2.55 -20.42
C ARG A 76 2.65 -1.07 -20.01
N ASP A 77 3.68 -0.37 -20.48
CA ASP A 77 3.91 1.07 -20.25
C ASP A 77 3.78 1.53 -18.77
N PRO A 78 4.64 1.04 -17.86
CA PRO A 78 4.60 1.43 -16.45
C PRO A 78 4.87 2.93 -16.23
N ALA A 79 5.65 3.56 -17.13
CA ALA A 79 6.01 4.97 -17.04
C ALA A 79 4.81 5.92 -17.13
N LYS A 80 3.80 5.61 -17.96
CA LYS A 80 2.60 6.44 -18.12
C LYS A 80 1.74 6.41 -16.85
N HIS A 81 1.56 5.22 -16.29
CA HIS A 81 0.78 5.00 -15.07
C HIS A 81 1.47 5.61 -13.85
N TYR A 82 2.80 5.54 -13.79
CA TYR A 82 3.59 6.22 -12.75
C TYR A 82 3.41 7.74 -12.78
N ASN A 83 3.50 8.36 -13.97
CA ASN A 83 3.29 9.80 -14.12
C ASN A 83 1.86 10.23 -13.73
N PHE A 84 0.86 9.38 -14.00
CA PHE A 84 -0.52 9.65 -13.58
C PHE A 84 -0.66 9.67 -12.05
N CYS A 85 -0.06 8.71 -11.35
CA CYS A 85 -0.02 8.71 -9.87
C CYS A 85 0.71 9.96 -9.34
N PHE A 86 1.81 10.35 -9.98
CA PHE A 86 2.56 11.54 -9.59
C PHE A 86 1.75 12.83 -9.78
N LEU A 87 1.00 12.96 -10.87
CA LEU A 87 0.10 14.09 -11.11
C LEU A 87 -0.96 14.20 -10.02
N GLY A 88 -1.54 13.07 -9.59
CA GLY A 88 -2.48 13.03 -8.47
C GLY A 88 -1.86 13.57 -7.17
N SER A 89 -0.61 13.22 -6.88
CA SER A 89 0.13 13.75 -5.73
C SER A 89 0.35 15.26 -5.84
N VAL A 90 0.72 15.77 -7.01
CA VAL A 90 0.90 17.23 -7.24
C VAL A 90 -0.41 17.98 -7.02
N LEU A 91 -1.51 17.49 -7.60
CA LEU A 91 -2.83 18.08 -7.39
C LEU A 91 -3.21 18.07 -5.90
N SER A 92 -3.00 16.95 -5.21
CA SER A 92 -3.26 16.85 -3.77
C SER A 92 -2.48 17.91 -2.97
N VAL A 93 -1.19 18.10 -3.23
CA VAL A 93 -0.37 19.13 -2.57
C VAL A 93 -0.91 20.53 -2.82
N ILE A 94 -1.33 20.83 -4.05
CA ILE A 94 -1.91 22.14 -4.40
C ILE A 94 -3.23 22.34 -3.65
N PHE A 95 -4.15 21.38 -3.73
CA PHE A 95 -5.46 21.50 -3.06
C PHE A 95 -5.33 21.57 -1.54
N LEU A 96 -4.51 20.71 -0.93
CA LEU A 96 -4.37 20.65 0.53
C LEU A 96 -3.58 21.84 1.08
N ASN A 97 -2.47 22.23 0.47
CA ASN A 97 -1.69 23.34 1.01
C ASN A 97 -2.28 24.71 0.65
N ARG A 98 -2.76 24.89 -0.59
CA ARG A 98 -3.23 26.20 -1.04
C ARG A 98 -4.69 26.46 -0.65
N LEU A 99 -5.58 25.51 -0.91
CA LEU A 99 -7.01 25.72 -0.66
C LEU A 99 -7.38 25.34 0.77
N LEU A 100 -6.99 24.15 1.25
CA LEU A 100 -7.38 23.70 2.57
C LEU A 100 -6.62 24.43 3.69
N TYR A 101 -5.31 24.62 3.56
CA TYR A 101 -4.55 25.40 4.55
C TYR A 101 -4.60 26.90 4.28
N GLY A 102 -4.37 27.37 3.05
CA GLY A 102 -4.34 28.81 2.75
C GLY A 102 -5.69 29.50 2.99
N GLU A 103 -6.72 29.16 2.20
CA GLU A 103 -8.02 29.85 2.25
C GLU A 103 -8.73 29.67 3.60
N TRP A 104 -8.72 28.46 4.18
CA TRP A 104 -9.34 28.23 5.48
C TRP A 104 -8.70 29.04 6.59
N TYR A 105 -7.36 29.16 6.55
CA TYR A 105 -6.61 29.92 7.53
C TYR A 105 -6.88 31.41 7.41
N THR A 106 -6.86 31.96 6.19
CA THR A 106 -7.19 33.36 5.93
C THR A 106 -8.64 33.68 6.33
N HIS A 107 -9.60 32.80 6.02
CA HIS A 107 -11.00 33.01 6.40
C HIS A 107 -11.21 33.03 7.94
N GLN A 108 -10.52 32.16 8.69
CA GLN A 108 -10.59 32.17 10.16
C GLN A 108 -9.84 33.34 10.79
N ALA A 109 -8.72 33.75 10.20
CA ALA A 109 -7.93 34.92 10.60
C ALA A 109 -8.74 36.23 10.43
N ASP A 110 -9.33 36.43 9.25
CA ASP A 110 -10.17 37.60 8.94
C ASP A 110 -11.42 37.65 9.82
N GLY A 111 -12.05 36.50 10.11
CA GLY A 111 -13.21 36.41 10.99
C GLY A 111 -12.92 36.77 12.45
N ARG A 112 -11.65 36.79 12.86
CA ARG A 112 -11.20 37.17 14.22
C ARG A 112 -10.45 38.50 14.27
N GLY A 113 -10.12 39.08 13.10
CA GLY A 113 -9.34 40.32 13.00
C GLY A 113 -7.88 40.14 13.44
N GLU A 114 -7.35 38.92 13.41
CA GLU A 114 -5.95 38.61 13.75
C GLU A 114 -5.20 38.16 12.49
N ASP A 115 -3.97 38.61 12.27
CA ASP A 115 -3.15 38.19 11.10
C ASP A 115 -2.77 36.70 11.15
N VAL A 116 -2.78 36.07 12.34
CA VAL A 116 -2.21 34.71 12.54
C VAL A 116 -2.98 33.91 13.60
N CYS A 117 -3.88 33.02 13.18
CA CYS A 117 -4.57 32.10 14.09
C CYS A 117 -3.68 30.88 14.44
N THR A 118 -3.01 30.89 15.59
CA THR A 118 -2.21 29.74 16.08
C THR A 118 -2.98 28.81 17.03
N ASP A 119 -4.27 29.07 17.16
CA ASP A 119 -5.15 28.36 18.08
C ASP A 119 -5.49 26.95 17.60
N ARG A 120 -5.78 26.05 18.56
CA ARG A 120 -6.08 24.64 18.26
C ARG A 120 -7.24 24.50 17.28
N VAL A 121 -8.21 25.41 17.35
CA VAL A 121 -9.42 25.43 16.51
C VAL A 121 -9.09 25.62 15.02
N CYS A 122 -8.08 26.42 14.68
CA CYS A 122 -7.72 26.69 13.30
C CYS A 122 -7.00 25.52 12.63
N VAL A 123 -6.23 24.72 13.39
CA VAL A 123 -5.45 23.60 12.83
C VAL A 123 -6.22 22.27 12.86
N VAL A 124 -7.12 22.07 13.83
CA VAL A 124 -7.85 20.79 13.99
C VAL A 124 -8.71 20.44 12.78
N MET A 125 -9.35 21.41 12.13
CA MET A 125 -10.20 21.14 10.96
C MET A 125 -9.41 20.58 9.76
N PRO A 126 -8.31 21.22 9.29
CA PRO A 126 -7.43 20.63 8.28
C PRO A 126 -6.88 19.25 8.68
N LEU A 127 -6.46 19.08 9.94
CA LEU A 127 -5.94 17.81 10.45
C LEU A 127 -7.01 16.69 10.44
N ALA A 128 -8.25 17.01 10.80
CA ALA A 128 -9.36 16.05 10.76
C ALA A 128 -9.73 15.66 9.32
N PHE A 129 -9.69 16.62 8.38
CA PHE A 129 -9.90 16.34 6.97
C PHE A 129 -8.81 15.43 6.39
N LEU A 130 -7.54 15.69 6.74
CA LEU A 130 -6.41 14.81 6.37
C LEU A 130 -6.54 13.41 6.96
N LEU A 131 -7.03 13.28 8.20
CA LEU A 131 -7.34 11.99 8.81
C LEU A 131 -8.42 11.24 8.03
N GLY A 132 -9.47 11.94 7.59
CA GLY A 132 -10.51 11.38 6.72
C GLY A 132 -9.95 10.88 5.38
N LEU A 133 -9.10 11.66 4.74
CA LEU A 133 -8.42 11.24 3.51
C LEU A 133 -7.50 10.03 3.73
N ALA A 134 -6.79 9.97 4.86
CA ALA A 134 -5.97 8.82 5.22
C ALA A 134 -6.82 7.55 5.42
N ALA A 135 -8.01 7.66 6.01
CA ALA A 135 -8.95 6.54 6.15
C ALA A 135 -9.47 6.06 4.77
N VAL A 136 -9.82 6.98 3.88
CA VAL A 136 -10.22 6.64 2.49
C VAL A 136 -9.07 5.96 1.74
N ALA A 137 -7.83 6.44 1.91
CA ALA A 137 -6.65 5.83 1.31
C ALA A 137 -6.41 4.40 1.86
N PHE A 138 -6.62 4.19 3.16
CA PHE A 138 -6.53 2.86 3.78
C PHE A 138 -7.60 1.90 3.22
N LEU A 139 -8.85 2.35 3.12
CA LEU A 139 -9.94 1.56 2.53
C LEU A 139 -9.67 1.23 1.06
N SER A 140 -9.20 2.20 0.28
CA SER A 140 -8.85 2.00 -1.13
C SER A 140 -7.69 1.00 -1.28
N SER A 141 -6.68 1.09 -0.42
CA SER A 141 -5.57 0.12 -0.39
C SER A 141 -6.05 -1.29 -0.05
N THR A 142 -7.00 -1.39 0.90
CA THR A 142 -7.64 -2.66 1.25
C THR A 142 -8.43 -3.24 0.09
N TYR A 143 -9.22 -2.41 -0.59
CA TYR A 143 -9.99 -2.81 -1.76
C TYR A 143 -9.08 -3.34 -2.88
N VAL A 144 -8.03 -2.59 -3.23
CA VAL A 144 -7.05 -3.01 -4.24
C VAL A 144 -6.37 -4.31 -3.84
N HIS A 145 -6.02 -4.48 -2.56
CA HIS A 145 -5.41 -5.70 -2.06
C HIS A 145 -6.33 -6.92 -2.21
N LEU A 146 -7.62 -6.78 -1.87
CA LEU A 146 -8.60 -7.87 -2.00
C LEU A 146 -8.86 -8.21 -3.47
N GLN A 147 -9.02 -7.21 -4.33
CA GLN A 147 -9.22 -7.40 -5.76
C GLN A 147 -7.99 -8.09 -6.39
N TYR A 148 -6.79 -7.63 -6.05
CA TYR A 148 -5.55 -8.23 -6.53
C TYR A 148 -5.42 -9.69 -6.07
N ARG A 149 -5.75 -10.01 -4.81
CA ARG A 149 -5.79 -11.40 -4.34
C ARG A 149 -6.78 -12.26 -5.10
N SER A 150 -7.97 -11.74 -5.38
CA SER A 150 -8.96 -12.46 -6.18
C SER A 150 -8.44 -12.78 -7.59
N VAL A 151 -7.80 -11.80 -8.25
CA VAL A 151 -7.20 -12.00 -9.58
C VAL A 151 -6.05 -13.01 -9.54
N CYS A 152 -5.14 -12.90 -8.57
CA CYS A 152 -4.06 -13.86 -8.42
C CYS A 152 -4.56 -15.28 -8.16
N ASN A 153 -5.54 -15.46 -7.28
CA ASN A 153 -6.11 -16.78 -7.00
C ASN A 153 -6.74 -17.39 -8.27
N LYS A 154 -7.53 -16.61 -9.02
CA LYS A 154 -8.11 -17.07 -10.29
C LYS A 154 -7.04 -17.50 -11.30
N ALA A 155 -5.98 -16.71 -11.43
CA ALA A 155 -4.87 -17.05 -12.32
C ALA A 155 -4.16 -18.34 -11.85
N LEU A 156 -3.90 -18.49 -10.55
CA LEU A 156 -3.29 -19.71 -10.00
C LEU A 156 -4.17 -20.95 -10.21
N ASP A 157 -5.50 -20.81 -10.07
CA ASP A 157 -6.46 -21.88 -10.34
C ASP A 157 -6.44 -22.28 -11.82
N GLU A 158 -6.36 -21.30 -12.73
CA GLU A 158 -6.22 -21.54 -14.17
C GLU A 158 -4.90 -22.26 -14.51
N TRP A 159 -3.77 -21.82 -13.93
CA TRP A 159 -2.49 -22.51 -14.07
C TRP A 159 -2.53 -23.93 -13.53
N ARG A 160 -3.23 -24.17 -12.41
CA ARG A 160 -3.41 -25.53 -11.86
C ARG A 160 -4.20 -26.40 -12.82
N ARG A 161 -5.29 -25.89 -13.39
CA ARG A 161 -6.10 -26.62 -14.39
C ARG A 161 -5.29 -26.95 -15.64
N ILE A 162 -4.54 -26.00 -16.21
CA ILE A 162 -3.67 -26.24 -17.36
C ILE A 162 -2.60 -27.29 -17.04
N ARG A 163 -2.05 -27.27 -15.81
CA ARG A 163 -1.06 -28.27 -15.37
C ARG A 163 -1.68 -29.66 -15.19
N GLU A 164 -2.88 -29.76 -14.65
CA GLU A 164 -3.62 -31.03 -14.50
C GLU A 164 -4.02 -31.59 -15.87
N GLU A 165 -4.45 -30.75 -16.82
CA GLU A 165 -4.74 -31.13 -18.20
C GLU A 165 -3.46 -31.57 -18.95
N ALA A 166 -2.34 -30.89 -18.73
CA ALA A 166 -1.03 -31.28 -19.27
C ALA A 166 -0.46 -32.55 -18.61
N GLN A 167 -0.91 -32.89 -17.39
CA GLN A 167 -0.60 -34.11 -16.67
C GLN A 167 -1.70 -35.18 -16.81
N GLY A 168 -2.42 -35.19 -17.96
CA GLY A 168 -3.48 -36.14 -18.28
C GLY A 168 -3.20 -37.60 -17.88
N PRO A 169 -4.25 -38.42 -17.73
CA PRO A 169 -4.35 -39.54 -16.79
C PRO A 169 -3.05 -40.32 -16.64
N GLN A 170 -2.51 -40.41 -15.42
CA GLN A 170 -1.48 -41.41 -15.13
C GLN A 170 -2.00 -42.77 -15.58
N GLU A 171 -1.47 -43.27 -16.69
CA GLU A 171 -1.61 -44.66 -17.07
C GLU A 171 -1.11 -45.46 -15.85
N PRO A 172 -1.94 -46.35 -15.27
CA PRO A 172 -1.58 -47.06 -14.06
C PRO A 172 -0.27 -47.81 -14.30
N PRO A 173 0.59 -47.96 -13.26
CA PRO A 173 1.88 -48.60 -13.44
C PRO A 173 1.64 -49.97 -14.07
N VAL A 174 2.19 -50.18 -15.27
CA VAL A 174 2.27 -51.50 -15.88
C VAL A 174 3.05 -52.36 -14.90
N VAL A 175 2.32 -53.15 -14.11
CA VAL A 175 2.88 -54.21 -13.28
C VAL A 175 3.52 -55.18 -14.26
N ALA A 176 4.83 -55.09 -14.42
CA ALA A 176 5.58 -56.10 -15.12
C ALA A 176 5.32 -57.44 -14.40
N PRO A 177 4.95 -58.52 -15.11
CA PRO A 177 4.70 -59.80 -14.49
C PRO A 177 6.00 -60.27 -13.81
N ALA A 178 5.86 -60.75 -12.58
CA ALA A 178 6.93 -61.39 -11.84
C ALA A 178 7.50 -62.55 -12.67
N ALA A 179 8.69 -62.36 -13.24
CA ALA A 179 9.49 -63.46 -13.75
C ALA A 179 9.92 -64.28 -12.52
N GLY A 180 9.32 -65.46 -12.38
CA GLY A 180 9.50 -66.36 -11.25
C GLY A 180 10.94 -66.80 -11.05
N GLN A 181 11.27 -67.05 -9.78
CA GLN A 181 12.35 -67.95 -9.39
C GLN A 181 11.98 -69.39 -9.76
N HIS A 182 12.90 -70.11 -10.40
CA HIS A 182 13.16 -71.56 -10.30
C HIS A 182 14.50 -71.85 -11.02
N GLN A 183 15.55 -72.25 -10.28
CA GLN A 183 16.13 -73.63 -10.22
C GLN A 183 16.76 -74.05 -11.57
N ASP A 184 18.02 -74.46 -11.69
CA ASP A 184 18.99 -75.09 -10.77
C ASP A 184 20.45 -74.71 -11.15
#